data_AF-A0AAW4YDK0-F1
#
_entry.id   AF-A0AAW4YDK0-F1
#
_cell.length_a   1.000
_cell.length_b   1.000
_cell.length_c   1.000
_cell.angle_alpha   90.00
_cell.angle_beta   90.00
_cell.angle_gamma   90.00
#
_symmetry.space_group_name_H-M   'P 1'
#
loop_
_entity.id
_entity.type
_entity.pdbx_description
1 polymer ?
#
loop_
_entity_poly.entity_id
_entity_poly.type
_entity_poly.pdbx_seq_one_letter_code
_entity_poly.pdbx_strand_id
1 'polypeptide(L)' 'WNKKQLLLRKIHGYSLFSSNVRYLTISILLSIMLAYTTHILFGSKILLFIIMSIAIIQHLLQIAYIKYLEKYFKDLMREI' A
#
# COMPACT_ATOMS: atom_id res chain seq x y z
N TRP A 1 28.85 11.78 -6.34
CA TRP A 1 27.64 10.95 -6.18
C TRP A 1 27.33 10.81 -4.69
N ASN A 2 26.22 11.36 -4.21
CA ASN A 2 25.98 11.53 -2.78
C ASN A 2 25.56 10.20 -2.11
N LYS A 3 26.25 9.76 -1.03
CA LYS A 3 26.01 8.45 -0.37
C LYS A 3 24.55 8.26 0.06
N LYS A 4 23.85 9.34 0.43
CA LYS A 4 22.41 9.34 0.78
C LYS A 4 21.52 8.95 -0.40
N GLN A 5 21.77 9.49 -1.59
CA GLN A 5 21.03 9.12 -2.81
C GLN A 5 21.25 7.64 -3.16
N LEU A 6 22.47 7.14 -2.97
CA LEU A 6 22.84 5.76 -3.23
C LEU A 6 22.16 4.79 -2.25
N LEU A 7 22.05 5.15 -0.97
CA LEU A 7 21.32 4.40 0.05
C LEU A 7 19.82 4.35 -0.24
N LEU A 8 19.21 5.49 -0.58
CA LEU A 8 17.79 5.55 -0.93
C LEU A 8 17.45 4.69 -2.14
N ARG A 9 18.28 4.75 -3.18
CA ARG A 9 18.15 3.91 -4.39
C ARG A 9 18.40 2.42 -4.12
N LYS A 10 19.24 2.09 -3.13
CA LYS A 10 19.48 0.71 -2.67
C LYS A 10 18.31 0.14 -1.87
N ILE A 11 17.67 0.95 -1.03
CA ILE A 11 16.59 0.51 -0.13
C ILE A 11 15.25 0.40 -0.86
N HIS A 12 14.94 1.35 -1.74
CA HIS A 12 13.62 1.45 -2.41
C HIS A 12 13.63 1.10 -3.90
N GLY A 13 14.79 0.81 -4.49
CA GLY A 13 14.93 0.66 -5.94
C GLY A 13 14.69 1.98 -6.69
N TYR A 14 14.52 1.90 -8.01
CA TYR A 14 14.26 3.08 -8.85
C TYR A 14 12.84 3.66 -8.68
N SER A 15 11.90 2.92 -8.07
CA SER A 15 10.53 3.37 -7.80
C SER A 15 9.98 2.73 -6.53
N LEU A 16 9.52 3.58 -5.61
CA LEU A 16 8.81 3.21 -4.38
C LEU A 16 7.55 2.39 -4.66
N PHE A 17 6.88 2.70 -5.77
CA PHE A 17 5.70 1.98 -6.20
C PHE A 17 6.05 0.52 -6.56
N SER A 18 7.08 0.32 -7.38
CA SER A 18 7.57 -1.02 -7.77
C SER A 18 7.96 -1.88 -6.57
N SER A 19 8.57 -1.29 -5.54
CA SER A 19 8.95 -2.01 -4.32
C SER A 19 7.73 -2.40 -3.48
N ASN A 20 6.71 -1.55 -3.45
CA ASN A 20 5.50 -1.75 -2.64
C ASN A 20 4.39 -2.55 -3.34
N VAL A 21 4.47 -2.80 -4.65
CA VAL A 21 3.49 -3.61 -5.39
C VAL A 21 3.31 -4.99 -4.74
N ARG A 22 4.41 -5.67 -4.37
CA ARG A 22 4.33 -6.99 -3.70
C ARG A 22 3.58 -6.92 -2.37
N TYR A 23 3.85 -5.88 -1.57
CA TYR A 23 3.14 -5.65 -0.30
C TYR A 23 1.65 -5.34 -0.52
N LEU A 24 1.34 -4.55 -1.54
CA LEU A 24 -0.04 -4.22 -1.91
C LEU A 24 -0.82 -5.48 -2.33
N THR A 25 -0.21 -6.35 -3.14
CA THR A 25 -0.80 -7.62 -3.53
C THR A 25 -1.06 -8.53 -2.33
N ILE A 26 -0.09 -8.68 -1.42
CA ILE A 26 -0.25 -9.48 -0.19
C ILE A 26 -1.36 -8.90 0.69
N SER A 27 -1.41 -7.57 0.84
CA SER A 27 -2.43 -6.90 1.65
C SER A 27 -3.84 -7.08 1.08
N ILE A 28 -4.01 -7.06 -0.24
CA ILE A 28 -5.30 -7.31 -0.88
C ILE A 28 -5.74 -8.76 -0.65
N LEU A 29 -4.83 -9.73 -0.81
CA LEU A 29 -5.12 -11.15 -0.53
C LEU A 29 -5.57 -11.34 0.92
N LEU A 30 -4.89 -10.71 1.87
CA LEU A 30 -5.24 -10.80 3.29
C LEU A 30 -6.62 -10.21 3.57
N SER A 31 -6.95 -9.05 2.99
CA SER A 31 -8.28 -8.42 3.09
C SER A 31 -9.39 -9.33 2.54
N ILE A 32 -9.14 -10.02 1.41
CA ILE A 32 -10.10 -10.97 0.84
C ILE A 32 -10.32 -12.17 1.78
N MET A 33 -9.23 -12.74 2.33
CA MET A 33 -9.36 -13.82 3.30
C MET A 33 -10.15 -13.37 4.54
N LEU A 34 -9.85 -12.18 5.07
CA LEU A 34 -10.53 -11.63 6.24
C LEU A 34 -12.03 -11.44 5.98
N ALA A 35 -12.40 -10.88 4.84
CA ALA A 35 -13.80 -10.69 4.43
C ALA A 35 -14.55 -12.03 4.29
N TYR A 36 -13.89 -13.05 3.72
CA TYR A 36 -14.47 -14.39 3.59
C TYR A 36 -14.67 -15.07 4.95
N THR A 37 -13.66 -15.01 5.83
CA THR A 37 -13.75 -15.57 7.19
C THR A 37 -14.85 -14.89 8.00
N THR A 38 -14.96 -13.56 7.94
CA THR A 38 -16.04 -12.84 8.64
C THR A 38 -17.42 -13.17 8.08
N HIS A 39 -17.55 -13.34 6.76
CA HIS A 39 -18.81 -13.79 6.17
C HIS A 39 -19.22 -15.19 6.66
N ILE A 40 -18.28 -16.14 6.74
CA ILE A 40 -18.56 -17.48 7.27
C ILE A 40 -18.94 -17.43 8.76
N LEU A 41 -18.20 -16.68 9.56
CA LEU A 41 -18.38 -16.66 11.02
C LEU A 41 -19.68 -15.96 11.45
N PHE A 42 -20.08 -14.89 10.77
CA PHE A 42 -21.24 -14.08 11.17
C PHE A 42 -22.46 -14.27 10.27
N GLY A 43 -22.32 -14.89 9.10
CA GLY A 43 -23.42 -15.11 8.14
C GLY A 43 -24.09 -13.84 7.61
N SER A 44 -23.54 -12.66 7.91
CA SER A 44 -24.18 -11.37 7.66
C SER A 44 -23.63 -10.71 6.39
N LYS A 45 -24.52 -10.56 5.40
CA LYS A 45 -24.23 -9.83 4.16
C LYS A 45 -23.98 -8.33 4.39
N ILE A 46 -24.63 -7.75 5.40
CA ILE A 46 -24.46 -6.33 5.78
C ILE A 46 -23.07 -6.11 6.35
N LEU A 47 -22.62 -7.01 7.24
CA LEU A 47 -21.28 -6.93 7.82
C LEU A 47 -20.19 -7.08 6.74
N LEU A 48 -20.38 -8.03 5.80
CA LEU A 48 -19.48 -8.19 4.66
C LEU A 48 -19.38 -6.90 3.84
N PHE A 49 -20.50 -6.23 3.56
CA PHE A 49 -20.52 -4.98 2.82
C PHE A 49 -19.73 -3.87 3.52
N ILE A 50 -19.87 -3.76 4.85
CA ILE A 50 -19.13 -2.79 5.67
C ILE A 50 -17.62 -3.06 5.60
N ILE A 51 -17.21 -4.31 5.81
CA ILE A 51 -15.79 -4.71 5.80
C ILE A 51 -15.15 -4.45 4.42
N MET A 52 -15.84 -4.83 3.35
CA MET A 52 -15.39 -4.57 1.98
C MET A 52 -15.25 -3.07 1.71
N SER A 53 -16.21 -2.25 2.16
CA SER A 53 -16.16 -0.80 1.99
C SER A 53 -14.94 -0.19 2.70
N ILE A 54 -14.68 -0.61 3.94
CA ILE A 54 -13.51 -0.16 4.71
C ILE A 54 -12.21 -0.58 4.02
N ALA A 55 -12.12 -1.84 3.56
CA ALA A 55 -10.92 -2.36 2.89
C ALA A 55 -10.60 -1.58 1.60
N ILE A 56 -11.61 -1.24 0.79
CA ILE A 56 -11.43 -0.42 -0.42
C ILE A 56 -10.85 0.95 -0.07
N ILE A 57 -11.42 1.64 0.93
CA ILE A 57 -10.95 2.96 1.37
C ILE A 57 -9.50 2.86 1.87
N GLN A 58 -9.17 1.82 2.65
CA GLN A 58 -7.83 1.58 3.16
C GLN A 58 -6.81 1.42 2.03
N HIS A 59 -7.11 0.62 0.99
CA HIS A 59 -6.20 0.43 -0.13
C HIS A 59 -6.05 1.68 -0.99
N LEU A 60 -7.12 2.46 -1.21
CA LEU A 60 -7.05 3.75 -1.90
C LEU A 60 -6.14 4.74 -1.16
N LEU A 61 -6.29 4.83 0.16
CA LEU A 61 -5.44 5.69 1.01
C LEU A 61 -3.98 5.23 0.95
N GLN A 62 -3.72 3.93 0.99
CA GLN A 62 -2.37 3.36 0.92
C GLN A 62 -1.69 3.68 -0.43
N ILE A 63 -2.42 3.59 -1.55
CA ILE A 63 -1.90 3.97 -2.87
C ILE A 63 -1.59 5.47 -2.92
N ALA A 64 -2.51 6.31 -2.44
CA ALA A 64 -2.31 7.75 -2.40
C ALA A 64 -1.08 8.14 -1.56
N TYR A 65 -0.90 7.48 -0.42
CA TYR A 65 0.25 7.69 0.47
C TYR A 65 1.58 7.30 -0.19
N ILE A 66 1.63 6.14 -0.86
CA ILE A 66 2.83 5.71 -1.61
C ILE A 66 3.18 6.72 -2.70
N LYS A 67 2.18 7.23 -3.43
CA LYS A 67 2.38 8.22 -4.48
C LYS A 67 2.87 9.56 -3.92
N TYR A 68 2.34 9.98 -2.78
CA TYR A 68 2.80 11.17 -2.07
C TYR A 68 4.26 11.03 -1.65
N LEU A 69 4.63 9.90 -1.04
CA LEU A 69 6.00 9.58 -0.68
C LEU A 69 6.95 9.59 -1.87
N GLU A 70 6.54 8.99 -3.00
CA GLU A 70 7.36 8.97 -4.22
C GLU A 70 7.63 10.39 -4.74
N LYS A 71 6.62 11.26 -4.71
CA LYS A 71 6.79 12.69 -5.07
C LYS A 71 7.74 13.40 -4.10
N TYR A 72 7.50 13.25 -2.80
CA TYR A 72 8.33 13.86 -1.75
C TYR A 72 9.81 13.44 -1.87
N PHE A 73 10.07 12.14 -2.08
CA PHE A 73 11.43 11.65 -2.28
C PHE A 73 12.08 12.20 -3.55
N LYS A 74 11.31 12.36 -4.63
CA LYS A 74 11.82 12.92 -5.89
C LYS A 74 12.20 14.39 -5.72
N ASP A 75 11.41 15.18 -5.00
CA ASP A 75 11.70 16.58 -4.71
C ASP A 75 12.91 16.72 -3.77
N LEU A 76 13.00 15.90 -2.72
CA LEU A 76 14.15 15.84 -1.81
C LEU A 76 15.46 15.50 -2.54
N MET A 77 15.41 14.59 -3.52
CA MET A 77 16.56 14.23 -4.34
C MET A 77 16.99 15.34 -5.30
N ARG A 78 16.10 16.29 -5.61
CA ARG A 78 16.36 17.43 -6.52
C ARG A 78 16.96 18.63 -5.77
N GLU A 79 16.66 18.77 -4.49
CA GLU A 79 17.26 19.78 -3.61
C GLU A 79 18.68 19.43 -3.12
N ILE A 80 19.06 18.15 -3.15
CA ILE A 80 20.38 17.62 -2.72
C ILE A 80 21.34 17.48 -3.90
#